data_AF-A0AA96LDZ2-F1
#
_entry.id   AF-A0AA96LDZ2-F1
#
_cell.length_a   1.000
_cell.length_b   1.000
_cell.length_c   1.000
_cell.angle_alpha   90.00
_cell.angle_beta   90.00
_cell.angle_gamma   90.00
#
_symmetry.space_group_name_H-M   'P 1'
#
loop_
_entity.id
_entity.type
_entity.pdbx_description
1 polymer ?
#
loop_
_entity_poly.entity_id
_entity_poly.type
_entity_poly.pdbx_seq_one_letter_code
_entity_poly.pdbx_strand_id
1 'polypeptide(L)'
;MAQQVKVSPQFRRLCMQFGKILGGESEIDAGPVCFVTRMTNLKETILGRRTRSPLVQMQMFSFESLDRSGRALCLGETALHQDQVNRLMSNLRKRGIKVTAVHNHWLKENPRLMYMHWEAIMNPVVFARKTKDSIAFLG
;
A
#
# COMPACT_ATOMS: atom_id res chain seq x y z
N MET A 1 14.19 -5.81 22.80
CA MET A 1 14.76 -6.06 21.45
C MET A 1 13.72 -6.82 20.65
N ALA A 2 13.35 -6.33 19.47
CA ALA A 2 12.34 -7.01 18.64
C ALA A 2 12.83 -8.42 18.32
N GLN A 3 12.01 -9.41 18.65
CA GLN A 3 12.32 -10.82 18.41
C GLN A 3 12.47 -11.03 16.90
N GLN A 4 13.59 -11.60 16.47
CA GLN A 4 13.86 -11.80 15.05
C GLN A 4 12.84 -12.80 14.49
N VAL A 5 11.89 -12.33 13.69
CA VAL A 5 10.83 -13.17 13.13
C VAL A 5 11.46 -14.26 12.26
N LYS A 6 11.23 -15.53 12.64
CA LYS A 6 11.71 -16.70 11.90
C LYS A 6 10.84 -16.93 10.67
N VAL A 7 11.40 -16.65 9.49
CA VAL A 7 10.77 -16.90 8.19
C VAL A 7 11.72 -17.66 7.27
N SER A 8 11.17 -18.34 6.27
CA SER A 8 11.98 -19.03 5.27
C SER A 8 12.85 -18.03 4.47
N PRO A 9 14.04 -18.44 3.99
CA PRO A 9 14.85 -17.60 3.12
C PRO A 9 14.11 -17.15 1.85
N GLN A 10 13.18 -17.98 1.35
CA GLN A 10 12.35 -17.66 0.20
C GLN A 10 11.38 -16.52 0.52
N PHE A 11 10.67 -16.58 1.66
CA PHE A 11 9.77 -15.51 2.07
C PHE A 11 10.51 -14.19 2.26
N ARG A 12 11.71 -14.23 2.87
CA ARG A 12 12.56 -13.04 3.04
C ARG A 12 12.95 -12.42 1.70
N ARG A 13 13.39 -13.22 0.72
CA ARG A 13 13.70 -12.73 -0.63
C ARG A 13 12.48 -12.14 -1.34
N LEU A 14 11.32 -12.79 -1.21
CA LEU A 14 10.07 -12.31 -1.78
C LEU A 14 9.67 -10.96 -1.17
N CYS A 15 9.80 -10.80 0.15
CA CYS A 15 9.50 -9.54 0.82
C CYS A 15 10.42 -8.39 0.40
N MET A 16 11.73 -8.65 0.29
CA MET A 16 12.68 -7.65 -0.25
C MET A 16 12.34 -7.26 -1.70
N GLN A 17 11.96 -8.22 -2.53
CA GLN A 17 11.57 -7.95 -3.92
C GLN A 17 10.26 -7.13 -3.98
N PHE A 18 9.29 -7.45 -3.12
CA PHE A 18 8.02 -6.75 -2.99
C PHE A 18 8.25 -5.26 -2.64
N GLY A 19 9.04 -4.99 -1.59
CA GLY A 19 9.43 -3.63 -1.21
C GLY A 19 10.16 -2.87 -2.30
N LYS A 20 11.13 -3.53 -2.97
CA LYS A 20 11.88 -2.93 -4.08
C LYS A 20 10.98 -2.47 -5.23
N ILE A 21 9.97 -3.26 -5.61
CA ILE A 21 9.05 -2.91 -6.71
C ILE A 21 8.15 -1.74 -6.33
N LEU A 22 7.65 -1.73 -5.09
CA LEU A 22 6.80 -0.66 -4.59
C LEU A 22 7.59 0.63 -4.36
N GLY A 23 8.91 0.53 -4.16
CA GLY A 23 9.80 1.64 -3.87
C GLY A 23 9.65 2.11 -2.43
N GLY A 24 9.51 1.15 -1.51
CA GLY A 24 9.31 1.38 -0.09
C GLY A 24 10.22 0.50 0.78
N GLU A 25 10.24 0.78 2.07
CA GLU A 25 10.96 -0.01 3.07
C GLU A 25 10.10 -1.21 3.47
N SER A 26 10.70 -2.41 3.48
CA SER A 26 10.01 -3.65 3.81
C SER A 26 10.42 -4.17 5.18
N GLU A 27 9.45 -4.53 6.00
CA GLU A 27 9.62 -5.24 7.26
C GLU A 27 8.83 -6.55 7.28
N ILE A 28 9.19 -7.45 8.20
CA ILE A 28 8.53 -8.75 8.36
C ILE A 28 8.05 -8.88 9.80
N ASP A 29 6.74 -8.89 9.97
CA ASP A 29 6.07 -9.08 11.26
C ASP A 29 5.75 -10.56 11.54
N ALA A 30 5.44 -10.86 12.79
CA ALA A 30 4.98 -12.19 13.20
C ALA A 30 3.67 -12.56 12.49
N GLY A 31 3.57 -13.78 11.96
CA GLY A 31 2.42 -14.18 11.14
C GLY A 31 2.72 -15.24 10.07
N PRO A 32 3.75 -15.10 9.21
CA PRO A 32 4.52 -13.92 8.87
C PRO A 32 3.80 -12.97 7.89
N VAL A 33 3.96 -11.66 8.11
CA VAL A 33 3.45 -10.61 7.21
C VAL A 33 4.63 -9.86 6.64
N CYS A 34 4.71 -9.72 5.31
CA CYS A 34 5.60 -8.73 4.71
C CYS A 34 4.85 -7.41 4.63
N PHE A 35 5.34 -6.38 5.30
CA PHE A 35 4.75 -5.05 5.30
C PHE A 35 5.70 -4.06 4.64
N VAL A 36 5.17 -3.22 3.75
CA VAL A 36 5.94 -2.21 3.01
C VAL A 36 5.31 -0.86 3.20
N THR A 37 6.14 0.12 3.58
CA THR A 37 5.73 1.51 3.69
C THR A 37 6.48 2.39 2.70
N ARG A 38 5.81 3.42 2.19
CA ARG A 38 6.39 4.43 1.31
C ARG A 38 5.74 5.78 1.59
N MET A 39 6.51 6.85 1.65
CA MET A 39 5.94 8.21 1.76
C MET A 39 5.46 8.71 0.39
N THR A 40 4.25 9.25 0.36
CA THR A 40 3.74 10.05 -0.75
C THR A 40 4.31 11.48 -0.71
N ASN A 41 4.11 12.25 -1.78
CA ASN A 41 4.45 13.68 -1.84
C ASN A 41 3.22 14.59 -1.67
N LEU A 42 2.22 14.12 -0.93
CA LEU A 42 0.96 14.82 -0.69
C LEU A 42 1.20 16.15 0.04
N LYS A 43 0.52 17.23 -0.37
CA LYS A 43 0.80 18.64 0.00
C LYS A 43 -0.27 19.39 0.81
N GLU A 44 -1.10 18.67 1.54
CA GLU A 44 -2.30 19.15 2.21
C GLU A 44 -2.02 19.82 3.54
N THR A 45 -3.02 20.58 3.97
CA THR A 45 -3.14 21.13 5.30
C THR A 45 -4.25 20.40 6.07
N ILE A 46 -4.15 20.36 7.40
CA ILE A 46 -5.24 19.98 8.32
C ILE A 46 -5.35 21.13 9.32
N LEU A 47 -6.56 21.65 9.53
CA LEU A 47 -6.78 22.86 10.36
C LEU A 47 -5.90 24.04 9.91
N GLY A 48 -5.68 24.18 8.59
CA GLY A 48 -4.84 25.24 8.00
C GLY A 48 -3.34 25.06 8.19
N ARG A 49 -2.87 23.96 8.82
CA ARG A 49 -1.44 23.69 9.02
C ARG A 49 -0.96 22.58 8.09
N ARG A 50 0.18 22.83 7.43
CA ARG A 50 0.85 21.84 6.57
C ARG A 50 1.24 20.60 7.38
N THR A 51 0.84 19.40 6.92
CA THR A 51 1.25 18.13 7.54
C THR A 51 2.39 17.48 6.78
N ARG A 52 3.27 16.77 7.49
CA ARG A 52 4.23 15.78 6.96
C ARG A 52 4.11 14.44 7.69
N SER A 53 3.02 14.28 8.44
CA SER A 53 2.83 13.12 9.31
C SER A 53 2.67 11.85 8.46
N PRO A 54 3.33 10.74 8.84
CA PRO A 54 3.07 9.42 8.27
C PRO A 54 1.60 9.01 8.36
N LEU A 55 0.85 9.52 9.36
CA LEU A 55 -0.60 9.29 9.49
C LEU A 55 -1.42 9.80 8.29
N VAL A 56 -0.83 10.64 7.44
CA VAL A 56 -1.47 11.18 6.23
C VAL A 56 -0.77 10.69 4.97
N GLN A 57 0.56 10.73 4.96
CA GLN A 57 1.32 10.58 3.73
C GLN A 57 1.80 9.16 3.47
N MET A 58 1.57 8.21 4.38
CA MET A 58 2.07 6.85 4.22
C MET A 58 1.20 6.04 3.25
N GLN A 59 1.85 5.46 2.25
CA GLN A 59 1.38 4.32 1.48
C GLN A 59 1.78 3.05 2.19
N MET A 60 0.85 2.11 2.30
CA MET A 60 1.04 0.85 3.01
C MET A 60 0.64 -0.29 2.08
N PHE A 61 1.46 -1.34 2.04
CA PHE A 61 1.20 -2.53 1.26
C PHE A 61 1.63 -3.75 2.06
N SER A 62 0.92 -4.86 1.89
CA SER A 62 1.33 -6.10 2.53
C SER A 62 1.08 -7.31 1.66
N PHE A 63 1.77 -8.39 2.01
CA PHE A 63 1.28 -9.73 1.70
C PHE A 63 1.51 -10.70 2.86
N GLU A 64 0.62 -11.67 2.97
CA GLU A 64 0.66 -12.74 3.97
C GLU A 64 -0.07 -13.99 3.47
N SER A 65 -0.09 -15.05 4.28
CA SER A 65 -0.77 -16.31 3.94
C SER A 65 -0.34 -16.90 2.59
N LEU A 66 0.98 -16.91 2.32
CA LEU A 66 1.55 -17.43 1.08
C LEU A 66 1.31 -18.94 0.95
N ASP A 67 0.60 -19.35 -0.09
CA ASP A 67 0.27 -20.74 -0.38
C ASP A 67 1.35 -21.46 -1.22
N ARG A 68 1.17 -22.78 -1.41
CA ARG A 68 2.09 -23.62 -2.19
C ARG A 68 2.16 -23.26 -3.68
N SER A 69 1.14 -22.57 -4.21
CA SER A 69 1.12 -22.06 -5.59
C SER A 69 1.81 -20.70 -5.75
N GLY A 70 2.31 -20.13 -4.64
CA GLY A 70 2.99 -18.84 -4.63
C GLY A 70 2.02 -17.65 -4.70
N ARG A 71 0.76 -17.84 -4.31
CA ARG A 71 -0.24 -16.77 -4.16
C ARG A 71 -0.41 -16.42 -2.69
N ALA A 72 -0.73 -15.18 -2.41
CA ALA A 72 -0.87 -14.63 -1.07
C ALA A 72 -2.06 -13.69 -1.00
N LEU A 73 -2.58 -13.48 0.21
CA LEU A 73 -3.42 -12.31 0.48
C LEU A 73 -2.55 -11.07 0.36
N CYS A 74 -2.88 -10.17 -0.55
CA CYS A 74 -2.16 -8.93 -0.79
C CYS A 74 -3.09 -7.74 -0.55
N LEU A 75 -2.64 -6.77 0.24
CA LEU A 75 -3.40 -5.59 0.64
C LEU A 75 -2.65 -4.33 0.26
N GLY A 76 -3.38 -3.24 0.03
CA GLY A 76 -2.78 -1.92 -0.11
C GLY A 76 -3.72 -0.79 0.28
N GLU A 77 -3.11 0.28 0.77
CA GLU A 77 -3.76 1.51 1.20
C GLU A 77 -2.94 2.73 0.75
N THR A 78 -3.65 3.78 0.34
CA THR A 78 -3.06 5.11 0.15
C THR A 78 -4.07 6.20 0.43
N ALA A 79 -3.58 7.32 0.96
CA ALA A 79 -4.27 8.59 0.82
C ALA A 79 -4.13 9.13 -0.62
N LEU A 80 -5.11 9.89 -1.08
CA LEU A 80 -5.14 10.58 -2.37
C LEU A 80 -6.12 11.76 -2.35
N HIS A 81 -6.06 12.65 -3.34
CA HIS A 81 -7.05 13.72 -3.47
C HIS A 81 -8.40 13.19 -3.96
N GLN A 82 -9.50 13.83 -3.58
CA GLN A 82 -10.85 13.38 -3.95
C GLN A 82 -11.05 13.26 -5.47
N ASP A 83 -10.51 14.18 -6.26
CA ASP A 83 -10.56 14.18 -7.72
C ASP A 83 -9.75 13.03 -8.37
N GLN A 84 -8.83 12.43 -7.61
CA GLN A 84 -8.00 11.30 -8.05
C GLN A 84 -8.66 9.93 -7.82
N VAL A 85 -9.73 9.86 -7.02
CA VAL A 85 -10.38 8.60 -6.60
C VAL A 85 -10.76 7.72 -7.79
N ASN A 86 -11.48 8.28 -8.78
CA ASN A 86 -11.95 7.50 -9.92
C ASN A 86 -10.80 6.98 -10.80
N ARG A 87 -9.69 7.74 -10.90
CA ARG A 87 -8.51 7.34 -11.65
C ARG A 87 -7.84 6.14 -11.00
N LEU A 88 -7.56 6.20 -9.69
CA LEU A 88 -6.94 5.07 -8.98
C LEU A 88 -7.85 3.83 -9.01
N MET A 89 -9.14 4.02 -8.73
CA MET A 89 -10.10 2.92 -8.72
C MET A 89 -10.17 2.22 -10.08
N SER A 90 -10.22 2.99 -11.17
CA SER A 90 -10.22 2.45 -12.53
C SER A 90 -8.92 1.72 -12.86
N ASN A 91 -7.76 2.27 -12.46
CA ASN A 91 -6.46 1.66 -12.70
C ASN A 91 -6.32 0.29 -12.02
N LEU A 92 -6.77 0.18 -10.76
CA LEU A 92 -6.74 -1.05 -9.98
C LEU A 92 -7.68 -2.11 -10.57
N ARG A 93 -8.93 -1.72 -10.87
CA ARG A 93 -9.94 -2.63 -11.44
C ARG A 93 -9.52 -3.18 -12.81
N LYS A 94 -8.96 -2.34 -13.69
CA LYS A 94 -8.41 -2.76 -15.00
C LYS A 94 -7.29 -3.79 -14.88
N ARG A 95 -6.62 -3.86 -13.72
CA ARG A 95 -5.54 -4.82 -13.43
C ARG A 95 -6.02 -6.04 -12.65
N GLY A 96 -7.33 -6.17 -12.43
CA GLY A 96 -7.92 -7.28 -11.68
C GLY A 96 -7.67 -7.20 -10.17
N ILE A 97 -7.48 -5.99 -9.64
CA ILE A 97 -7.37 -5.74 -8.20
C ILE A 97 -8.70 -5.16 -7.70
N LYS A 98 -9.23 -5.72 -6.61
CA LYS A 98 -10.52 -5.33 -6.05
C LYS A 98 -10.33 -4.13 -5.13
N VAL A 99 -11.07 -3.05 -5.40
CA VAL A 99 -11.19 -1.91 -4.49
C VAL A 99 -12.29 -2.21 -3.49
N THR A 100 -12.00 -2.12 -2.20
CA THR A 100 -12.90 -2.55 -1.11
C THR A 100 -13.49 -1.39 -0.34
N ALA A 101 -12.72 -0.31 -0.13
CA ALA A 101 -13.20 0.86 0.60
C ALA A 101 -12.65 2.16 0.01
N VAL A 102 -13.48 3.20 0.07
CA VAL A 102 -13.08 4.59 -0.12
C VAL A 102 -13.72 5.40 1.00
N HIS A 103 -12.91 6.09 1.78
CA HIS A 103 -13.39 6.88 2.93
C HIS A 103 -12.44 8.04 3.22
N ASN A 104 -12.69 8.80 4.28
CA ASN A 104 -11.90 9.96 4.68
C ASN A 104 -11.54 9.85 6.17
N HIS A 105 -10.32 10.23 6.54
CA HIS A 105 -9.84 10.20 7.94
C HIS A 105 -9.87 11.57 8.63
N TRP A 106 -9.83 12.67 7.86
CA TRP A 106 -9.58 14.01 8.38
C TRP A 106 -10.71 14.97 8.04
N LEU A 107 -11.01 15.87 8.98
CA LEU A 107 -11.88 17.02 8.76
C LEU A 107 -11.03 18.29 8.63
N LYS A 108 -11.56 19.29 7.91
CA LYS A 108 -10.92 20.60 7.70
C LYS A 108 -9.52 20.48 7.10
N GLU A 109 -9.37 19.50 6.24
CA GLU A 109 -8.22 19.31 5.39
C GLU A 109 -8.40 20.01 4.04
N ASN A 110 -7.30 20.40 3.41
CA ASN A 110 -7.32 21.02 2.09
C ASN A 110 -6.00 20.75 1.33
N PRO A 111 -6.04 20.26 0.07
CA PRO A 111 -7.21 19.69 -0.64
C PRO A 111 -7.92 18.54 0.08
N ARG A 112 -9.17 18.23 -0.30
CA ARG A 112 -9.93 17.12 0.30
C ARG A 112 -9.17 15.81 0.13
N LEU A 113 -8.88 15.13 1.23
CA LEU A 113 -8.23 13.84 1.25
C LEU A 113 -9.24 12.70 1.28
N MET A 114 -8.95 11.66 0.52
CA MET A 114 -9.62 10.38 0.56
C MET A 114 -8.59 9.29 0.81
N TYR A 115 -9.04 8.13 1.26
CA TYR A 115 -8.27 6.93 1.52
C TYR A 115 -8.90 5.79 0.77
N MET A 116 -8.09 5.02 0.06
CA MET A 116 -8.55 3.88 -0.71
C MET A 116 -7.86 2.61 -0.25
N HIS A 117 -8.65 1.55 -0.08
CA HIS A 117 -8.20 0.22 0.28
C HIS A 117 -8.47 -0.74 -0.88
N TRP A 118 -7.53 -1.63 -1.15
CA TRP A 118 -7.69 -2.67 -2.16
C TRP A 118 -7.04 -3.98 -1.76
N GLU A 119 -7.56 -5.07 -2.31
CA GLU A 119 -7.16 -6.43 -1.98
C GLU A 119 -7.07 -7.31 -3.23
N ALA A 120 -6.24 -8.35 -3.16
CA ALA A 120 -6.26 -9.46 -4.09
C ALA A 120 -5.61 -10.72 -3.52
N ILE A 121 -6.05 -11.89 -3.98
CA ILE A 121 -5.29 -13.15 -3.81
C ILE A 121 -4.47 -13.37 -5.09
N MET A 122 -3.16 -13.13 -5.06
CA MET A 122 -2.28 -13.36 -6.23
C MET A 122 -0.81 -13.46 -5.82
N ASN A 123 0.08 -13.69 -6.79
CA ASN A 123 1.52 -13.65 -6.53
C ASN A 123 1.95 -12.24 -6.08
N PRO A 124 2.68 -12.09 -4.96
CA PRO A 124 3.07 -10.78 -4.42
C PRO A 124 3.84 -9.89 -5.40
N VAL A 125 4.72 -10.47 -6.23
CA VAL A 125 5.49 -9.70 -7.23
C VAL A 125 4.56 -9.14 -8.31
N VAL A 126 3.56 -9.91 -8.72
CA VAL A 126 2.54 -9.46 -9.69
C VAL A 126 1.66 -8.37 -9.09
N PHE A 127 1.22 -8.55 -7.83
CA PHE A 127 0.49 -7.52 -7.09
C PHE A 127 1.29 -6.22 -7.03
N ALA A 128 2.54 -6.28 -6.55
CA ALA A 128 3.41 -5.12 -6.40
C ALA A 128 3.55 -4.32 -7.70
N ARG A 129 3.78 -5.00 -8.84
CA ARG A 129 3.89 -4.34 -10.15
C ARG A 129 2.59 -3.66 -10.55
N LYS A 130 1.47 -4.38 -10.49
CA LYS A 130 0.15 -3.86 -10.84
C LYS A 130 -0.25 -2.68 -9.95
N THR A 131 0.05 -2.76 -8.66
CA THR A 131 -0.18 -1.68 -7.70
C THR A 131 0.71 -0.48 -8.01
N LYS A 132 2.03 -0.69 -8.22
CA LYS A 132 2.97 0.37 -8.59
C LYS A 132 2.52 1.14 -9.82
N ASP A 133 2.09 0.44 -10.88
CA ASP A 133 1.56 1.06 -12.09
C ASP A 133 0.25 1.83 -11.83
N SER A 134 -0.60 1.32 -10.93
CA SER A 134 -1.89 1.94 -10.61
C SER A 134 -1.74 3.26 -9.87
N ILE A 135 -0.73 3.36 -9.00
CA ILE A 135 -0.44 4.52 -8.17
C ILE A 135 0.63 5.45 -8.77
N ALA A 136 1.19 5.14 -9.94
CA ALA A 136 2.32 5.88 -10.53
C ALA A 136 2.05 7.39 -10.71
N PHE A 137 0.78 7.80 -10.81
CA PHE A 137 0.40 9.20 -10.93
C PHE A 137 0.33 9.96 -9.59
N LEU A 138 0.43 9.26 -8.45
CA LEU A 138 0.44 9.85 -7.11
C LEU A 138 1.84 10.32 -6.67
N GLY A 139 2.85 10.18 -7.54
CA GLY A 139 4.25 10.44 -7.27
C GLY A 139 4.96 9.26 -6.60
#